data_AF-K8ZB89-F1
#
_entry.id   AF-K8ZB89-F1
#
_cell.length_a   1.000
_cell.length_b   1.000
_cell.length_c   1.000
_cell.angle_alpha   90.00
_cell.angle_beta   90.00
_cell.angle_gamma   90.00
#
_symmetry.space_group_name_H-M   'P 1'
#
loop_
_entity.id
_entity.type
_entity.pdbx_description
1 polymer ?
#
loop_
_entity_poly.entity_id
_entity_poly.type
_entity_poly.pdbx_seq_one_letter_code
_entity_poly.pdbx_strand_id
1 'polypeptide(L)'
;MTSTLWNHLKTITHHRHLVMKNCFRCGLYKRGLLHDLSKYSPQELYVHRYWTGTHSPIHQDKVEHGGCSKAWLHHKGHNAHHLEYWLDNSKEGTIAQPMTDEYLVELLCDRIGASKNYLKDKYTDASPYEYNEKTKHTILTHLKTAQQIHDALYYLKEVGEDQFFKTVREELKRKKKIKK
;
A
#
# COMPACT_ATOMS: atom_id res chain seq x y z
N MET A 1 -27.34 -11.73 -10.00
CA MET A 1 -26.24 -11.40 -9.05
C MET A 1 -24.97 -11.24 -9.85
N THR A 2 -24.25 -10.12 -9.75
CA THR A 2 -22.93 -10.00 -10.39
C THR A 2 -21.96 -10.97 -9.69
N SER A 3 -21.17 -11.72 -10.46
CA SER A 3 -20.24 -12.69 -9.88
C SER A 3 -19.20 -11.98 -9.00
N THR A 4 -18.85 -12.60 -7.87
CA THR A 4 -17.88 -12.08 -6.89
C THR A 4 -16.51 -11.81 -7.54
N LEU A 5 -16.15 -12.59 -8.56
CA LEU A 5 -14.96 -12.37 -9.39
C LEU A 5 -15.00 -11.01 -10.09
N TRP A 6 -16.10 -10.70 -10.79
CA TRP A 6 -16.23 -9.43 -11.51
C TRP A 6 -16.18 -8.23 -10.59
N ASN A 7 -16.83 -8.32 -9.43
CA ASN A 7 -16.80 -7.25 -8.45
C ASN A 7 -15.40 -7.09 -7.85
N HIS A 8 -14.70 -8.19 -7.55
CA HIS A 8 -13.33 -8.16 -7.05
C HIS A 8 -12.36 -7.54 -8.06
N LEU A 9 -12.44 -7.94 -9.33
CA LEU A 9 -11.65 -7.36 -10.43
C LEU A 9 -11.88 -5.85 -10.52
N LYS A 10 -13.13 -5.39 -10.49
CA LYS A 10 -13.45 -3.95 -10.47
C LYS A 10 -12.80 -3.25 -9.27
N THR A 11 -12.89 -3.83 -8.06
CA THR A 11 -12.29 -3.27 -6.85
C THR A 11 -10.78 -3.14 -6.96
N ILE A 12 -10.05 -4.19 -7.38
CA ILE A 12 -8.58 -4.14 -7.46
C ILE A 12 -8.09 -3.26 -8.62
N THR A 13 -8.84 -3.21 -9.73
CA THR A 13 -8.52 -2.34 -10.87
C THR A 13 -8.77 -0.88 -10.52
N HIS A 14 -9.88 -0.54 -9.86
CA HIS A 14 -10.12 0.82 -9.40
C HIS A 14 -9.04 1.29 -8.41
N HIS A 15 -8.72 0.44 -7.41
CA HIS A 15 -7.62 0.69 -6.49
C HIS A 15 -6.31 0.98 -7.23
N ARG A 16 -5.90 0.11 -8.14
CA ARG A 16 -4.67 0.27 -8.91
C ARG A 16 -4.65 1.60 -9.69
N HIS A 17 -5.78 2.02 -10.27
CA HIS A 17 -5.85 3.30 -10.98
C HIS A 17 -5.70 4.51 -10.04
N LEU A 18 -6.26 4.44 -8.82
CA LEU A 18 -6.06 5.48 -7.80
C LEU A 18 -4.56 5.60 -7.42
N VAL A 19 -3.92 4.46 -7.14
CA VAL A 19 -2.48 4.43 -6.82
C VAL A 19 -1.63 4.91 -7.99
N MET A 20 -1.96 4.49 -9.22
CA MET A 20 -1.29 4.94 -10.43
C MET A 20 -1.35 6.46 -10.58
N LYS A 21 -2.54 7.06 -10.42
CA LYS A 21 -2.73 8.51 -10.46
C LYS A 21 -1.86 9.22 -9.41
N ASN A 22 -1.85 8.71 -8.18
CA ASN A 22 -1.05 9.27 -7.08
C ASN A 22 0.46 9.16 -7.35
N CYS A 23 0.93 7.99 -7.79
CA CYS A 23 2.32 7.78 -8.21
C CYS A 23 2.73 8.75 -9.32
N PHE A 24 1.84 9.05 -10.28
CA PHE A 24 2.13 9.98 -11.37
C PHE A 24 2.28 11.42 -10.86
N ARG A 25 1.48 11.83 -9.86
CA ARG A 25 1.65 13.13 -9.18
C ARG A 25 3.03 13.24 -8.52
N CYS A 26 3.57 12.14 -8.00
CA CYS A 26 4.93 12.05 -7.46
C CYS A 26 6.04 11.92 -8.52
N GLY A 27 5.71 11.72 -9.80
CA GLY A 27 6.67 11.44 -10.87
C GLY A 27 7.23 10.01 -10.87
N LEU A 28 6.53 9.05 -10.25
CA LEU A 28 6.88 7.63 -10.18
C LEU A 28 6.10 6.80 -11.22
N TYR A 29 6.20 7.16 -12.50
CA TYR A 29 5.37 6.58 -13.57
C TYR A 29 5.51 5.04 -13.69
N LYS A 30 6.74 4.53 -13.73
CA LYS A 30 6.99 3.07 -13.83
C LYS A 30 6.34 2.31 -12.67
N ARG A 31 6.42 2.85 -11.45
CA ARG A 31 5.83 2.23 -10.25
C ARG A 31 4.31 2.24 -10.31
N GLY A 32 3.71 3.37 -10.66
CA GLY A 32 2.26 3.45 -10.84
C GLY A 32 1.71 2.45 -11.87
N LEU A 33 2.47 2.19 -12.95
CA LEU A 33 2.11 1.19 -13.96
C LEU A 33 2.28 -0.26 -13.47
N LEU A 34 3.25 -0.53 -12.61
CA LEU A 34 3.56 -1.89 -12.14
C LEU A 34 2.87 -2.26 -10.83
N HIS A 35 2.31 -1.29 -10.13
CA HIS A 35 1.66 -1.48 -8.83
C HIS A 35 0.63 -2.61 -8.86
N ASP A 36 0.81 -3.57 -7.96
CA ASP A 36 -0.14 -4.66 -7.67
C ASP A 36 -0.56 -5.53 -8.86
N LEU A 37 0.28 -5.63 -9.90
CA LEU A 37 -0.01 -6.50 -11.05
C LEU A 37 -0.11 -7.99 -10.65
N SER A 38 0.51 -8.39 -9.55
CA SER A 38 0.42 -9.76 -9.04
C SER A 38 -1.02 -10.16 -8.62
N LYS A 39 -1.89 -9.19 -8.30
CA LYS A 39 -3.30 -9.43 -7.91
C LYS A 39 -4.15 -10.07 -9.02
N TYR A 40 -3.69 -10.01 -10.26
CA TYR A 40 -4.36 -10.61 -11.42
C TYR A 40 -3.89 -12.04 -11.69
N SER A 41 -2.90 -12.54 -10.95
CA SER A 41 -2.46 -13.94 -11.07
C SER A 41 -3.48 -14.90 -10.44
N PRO A 42 -3.59 -16.14 -10.94
CA PRO A 42 -4.46 -17.15 -10.31
C PRO A 42 -4.14 -17.38 -8.81
N GLN A 43 -2.88 -17.22 -8.43
CA GLN A 43 -2.39 -17.40 -7.06
C GLN A 43 -2.94 -16.38 -6.06
N GLU A 44 -3.31 -15.19 -6.53
CA GLU A 44 -3.95 -14.16 -5.70
C GLU A 44 -5.45 -14.07 -5.97
N LEU A 45 -5.86 -14.16 -7.23
CA LEU A 45 -7.21 -13.85 -7.68
C LEU A 45 -8.28 -14.75 -7.06
N TYR A 46 -7.93 -15.99 -6.68
CA TYR A 46 -8.88 -16.97 -6.09
C TYR A 46 -9.62 -16.43 -4.86
N VAL A 47 -9.04 -15.47 -4.13
CA VAL A 47 -9.67 -14.86 -2.94
C VAL A 47 -10.95 -14.09 -3.28
N HIS A 48 -11.25 -13.87 -4.57
CA HIS A 48 -12.50 -13.26 -5.01
C HIS A 48 -13.75 -13.94 -4.41
N ARG A 49 -13.68 -15.23 -4.07
CA ARG A 49 -14.77 -15.97 -3.42
C ARG A 49 -15.20 -15.39 -2.08
N TYR A 50 -14.34 -14.62 -1.42
CA TYR A 50 -14.62 -13.94 -0.16
C TYR A 50 -14.92 -12.44 -0.31
N TRP A 51 -15.20 -11.99 -1.54
CA TRP A 51 -15.46 -10.57 -1.79
C TRP A 51 -16.80 -10.12 -1.20
N THR A 52 -16.73 -9.08 -0.36
CA THR A 52 -17.88 -8.42 0.27
C THR A 52 -17.98 -6.93 -0.08
N GLY A 53 -16.92 -6.36 -0.67
CA GLY A 53 -16.83 -4.95 -1.03
C GLY A 53 -16.52 -3.98 0.12
N THR A 54 -16.42 -4.48 1.37
CA THR A 54 -16.15 -3.63 2.55
C THR A 54 -14.70 -3.69 3.03
N HIS A 55 -14.00 -4.78 2.72
CA HIS A 55 -12.60 -5.00 3.08
C HIS A 55 -11.92 -5.93 2.06
N SER A 56 -10.59 -6.11 2.21
CA SER A 56 -9.83 -7.00 1.35
C SER A 56 -10.26 -8.47 1.54
N PRO A 57 -10.60 -9.22 0.49
CA PRO A 57 -10.98 -10.64 0.60
C PRO A 57 -9.87 -11.53 1.18
N ILE A 58 -8.61 -11.06 1.14
CA ILE A 58 -7.47 -11.70 1.81
C ILE A 58 -7.69 -11.81 3.32
N HIS A 59 -8.39 -10.86 3.94
CA HIS A 59 -8.67 -10.92 5.38
C HIS A 59 -9.52 -12.13 5.73
N GLN A 60 -10.63 -12.34 5.01
CA GLN A 60 -11.46 -13.53 5.19
C GLN A 60 -10.69 -14.80 4.82
N ASP A 61 -9.89 -14.79 3.75
CA ASP A 61 -9.06 -15.93 3.37
C ASP A 61 -8.10 -16.34 4.51
N LYS A 62 -7.52 -15.37 5.25
CA LYS A 62 -6.73 -15.67 6.44
C LYS A 62 -7.57 -16.32 7.55
N VAL A 63 -8.77 -15.83 7.81
CA VAL A 63 -9.66 -16.38 8.85
C VAL A 63 -9.99 -17.85 8.55
N GLU A 64 -10.33 -18.17 7.31
CA GLU A 64 -10.66 -19.54 6.88
C GLU A 64 -9.47 -20.50 6.92
N HIS A 65 -8.25 -20.00 6.87
CA HIS A 65 -7.02 -20.79 6.78
C HIS A 65 -6.08 -20.55 7.98
N GLY A 66 -6.64 -20.45 9.18
CA GLY A 66 -5.87 -20.45 10.43
C GLY A 66 -4.92 -19.27 10.58
N GLY A 67 -5.27 -18.11 10.03
CA GLY A 67 -4.47 -16.88 10.05
C GLY A 67 -3.53 -16.70 8.85
N CYS A 68 -3.48 -17.65 7.92
CA CYS A 68 -2.56 -17.63 6.78
C CYS A 68 -3.30 -17.52 5.45
N SER A 69 -2.87 -16.62 4.56
CA SER A 69 -3.42 -16.53 3.20
C SER A 69 -2.29 -16.69 2.19
N LYS A 70 -2.40 -17.70 1.31
CA LYS A 70 -1.41 -17.93 0.24
C LYS A 70 -1.37 -16.75 -0.74
N ALA A 71 -2.53 -16.14 -1.00
CA ALA A 71 -2.61 -14.90 -1.77
C ALA A 71 -1.84 -13.77 -1.09
N TRP A 72 -1.98 -13.57 0.23
CA TRP A 72 -1.20 -12.53 0.94
C TRP A 72 0.30 -12.79 0.89
N LEU A 73 0.73 -14.04 1.11
CA LEU A 73 2.15 -14.42 1.07
C LEU A 73 2.77 -14.13 -0.30
N HIS A 74 2.06 -14.50 -1.37
CA HIS A 74 2.49 -14.20 -2.73
C HIS A 74 2.52 -12.68 -3.00
N HIS A 75 1.45 -11.98 -2.59
CA HIS A 75 1.27 -10.55 -2.82
C HIS A 75 2.36 -9.70 -2.18
N LYS A 76 2.55 -9.83 -0.87
CA LYS A 76 3.55 -9.06 -0.14
C LYS A 76 4.98 -9.40 -0.59
N GLY A 77 5.21 -10.62 -1.09
CA GLY A 77 6.50 -11.08 -1.61
C GLY A 77 6.84 -10.57 -3.02
N HIS A 78 5.85 -10.12 -3.81
CA HIS A 78 6.08 -9.56 -5.15
C HIS A 78 6.03 -8.03 -5.19
N ASN A 79 5.44 -7.40 -4.17
CA ASN A 79 5.17 -5.97 -4.16
C ASN A 79 5.96 -5.31 -3.02
N ALA A 80 7.13 -4.78 -3.36
CA ALA A 80 8.08 -4.23 -2.39
C ALA A 80 7.64 -2.89 -1.74
N HIS A 81 6.44 -2.39 -2.03
CA HIS A 81 5.85 -1.32 -1.21
C HIS A 81 5.19 -1.86 0.07
N HIS A 82 5.01 -3.17 0.24
CA HIS A 82 4.57 -3.76 1.51
C HIS A 82 5.73 -3.82 2.51
N LEU A 83 5.42 -3.55 3.78
CA LEU A 83 6.42 -3.53 4.86
C LEU A 83 7.07 -4.90 5.05
N GLU A 84 6.29 -5.98 4.96
CA GLU A 84 6.80 -7.35 5.12
C GLU A 84 7.77 -7.80 4.04
N TYR A 85 7.84 -7.12 2.89
CA TYR A 85 8.85 -7.38 1.87
C TYR A 85 10.27 -7.07 2.39
N TRP A 86 10.38 -6.12 3.31
CA TRP A 86 11.66 -5.63 3.85
C TRP A 86 12.06 -6.36 5.15
N LEU A 87 11.48 -7.53 5.41
CA LEU A 87 11.91 -8.40 6.49
C LEU A 87 12.98 -9.36 5.97
N ASP A 88 14.08 -9.46 6.71
CA ASP A 88 15.23 -10.30 6.38
C ASP A 88 15.65 -11.15 7.59
N ASN A 89 16.50 -12.14 7.35
CA ASN A 89 17.04 -13.02 8.38
C ASN A 89 18.38 -12.49 8.90
N SER A 90 18.54 -12.45 10.22
CA SER A 90 19.82 -12.27 10.91
C SER A 90 20.12 -13.46 11.82
N LYS A 91 21.28 -13.46 12.47
CA LYS A 91 21.63 -14.49 13.46
C LYS A 91 20.72 -14.45 14.69
N GLU A 92 20.13 -13.30 14.96
CA GLU A 92 19.29 -12.99 16.12
C GLU A 92 17.78 -13.10 15.80
N GLY A 93 17.42 -13.46 14.57
CA GLY A 93 16.04 -13.63 14.12
C GLY A 93 15.67 -12.73 12.94
N THR A 94 14.38 -12.43 12.80
CA THR A 94 13.90 -11.58 11.70
C THR A 94 14.17 -10.10 12.02
N ILE A 95 14.81 -9.40 11.09
CA ILE A 95 15.09 -7.96 11.17
C ILE A 95 14.36 -7.21 10.06
N ALA A 96 13.99 -5.95 10.33
CA ALA A 96 13.41 -5.07 9.31
C ALA A 96 14.49 -4.16 8.70
N GLN A 97 14.54 -4.13 7.38
CA GLN A 97 15.42 -3.28 6.59
C GLN A 97 14.76 -1.93 6.27
N PRO A 98 15.53 -0.84 6.11
CA PRO A 98 14.98 0.45 5.71
C PRO A 98 14.47 0.39 4.26
N MET A 99 13.20 0.73 4.07
CA MET A 99 12.59 0.86 2.74
C MET A 99 13.18 2.04 1.97
N THR A 100 13.40 1.90 0.66
CA THR A 100 13.85 3.02 -0.17
C THR A 100 12.76 4.07 -0.37
N ASP A 101 13.16 5.31 -0.65
CA ASP A 101 12.23 6.43 -0.81
C ASP A 101 11.14 6.17 -1.88
N GLU A 102 11.47 5.51 -2.98
CA GLU A 102 10.50 5.28 -4.04
C GLU A 102 9.45 4.20 -3.69
N TYR A 103 9.82 3.18 -2.91
CA TYR A 103 8.86 2.20 -2.38
C TYR A 103 8.04 2.80 -1.22
N LEU A 104 8.65 3.68 -0.41
CA LEU A 104 7.94 4.40 0.64
C LEU A 104 6.85 5.29 0.06
N VAL A 105 7.16 6.04 -1.01
CA VAL A 105 6.15 6.87 -1.67
C VAL A 105 5.08 6.03 -2.36
N GLU A 106 5.43 4.87 -2.92
CA GLU A 106 4.43 3.93 -3.45
C GLU A 106 3.49 3.41 -2.34
N LEU A 107 4.02 3.08 -1.15
CA LEU A 107 3.23 2.71 0.03
C LEU A 107 2.28 3.84 0.45
N LEU A 108 2.74 5.10 0.45
CA LEU A 108 1.87 6.24 0.77
C LEU A 108 0.74 6.37 -0.26
N CYS A 109 1.06 6.22 -1.55
CA CYS A 109 0.08 6.24 -2.62
C CYS A 109 -0.94 5.08 -2.49
N ASP A 110 -0.46 3.89 -2.13
CA ASP A 110 -1.27 2.70 -1.84
C ASP A 110 -2.27 2.95 -0.71
N ARG A 111 -1.81 3.44 0.44
CA ARG A 111 -2.69 3.73 1.58
C ARG A 111 -3.74 4.80 1.28
N ILE A 112 -3.38 5.84 0.54
CA ILE A 112 -4.33 6.86 0.07
C ILE A 112 -5.36 6.22 -0.88
N GLY A 113 -4.89 5.42 -1.85
CA GLY A 113 -5.74 4.73 -2.81
C GLY A 113 -6.70 3.73 -2.16
N ALA A 114 -6.21 2.92 -1.21
CA ALA A 114 -7.00 1.97 -0.44
C ALA A 114 -8.05 2.69 0.41
N SER A 115 -7.67 3.77 1.09
CA SER A 115 -8.60 4.57 1.90
C SER A 115 -9.74 5.12 1.04
N LYS A 116 -9.44 5.70 -0.13
CA LYS A 116 -10.46 6.17 -1.07
C LYS A 116 -11.35 5.04 -1.58
N ASN A 117 -10.77 3.90 -1.94
CA ASN A 117 -11.49 2.77 -2.51
C ASN A 117 -12.53 2.19 -1.53
N TYR A 118 -12.20 2.09 -0.24
CA TYR A 118 -13.08 1.50 0.77
C TYR A 118 -13.98 2.51 1.48
N LEU A 119 -13.49 3.72 1.78
CA LEU A 119 -14.27 4.74 2.50
C LEU A 119 -15.19 5.54 1.58
N LYS A 120 -14.87 5.66 0.29
CA LYS A 120 -15.66 6.42 -0.70
C LYS A 120 -15.93 7.84 -0.20
N ASP A 121 -17.20 8.23 -0.08
CA ASP A 121 -17.62 9.56 0.38
C ASP A 121 -17.23 9.87 1.83
N LYS A 122 -16.83 8.85 2.60
CA LYS A 122 -16.32 9.02 3.97
C LYS A 122 -14.81 9.29 4.02
N TYR A 123 -14.12 9.28 2.87
CA TYR A 123 -12.70 9.56 2.81
C TYR A 123 -12.41 11.00 3.23
N THR A 124 -11.37 11.16 4.03
CA THR A 124 -10.74 12.45 4.36
C THR A 124 -9.23 12.30 4.23
N ASP A 125 -8.51 13.41 4.08
CA ASP A 125 -7.04 13.38 4.01
C ASP A 125 -6.39 12.85 5.30
N ALA A 126 -7.15 12.81 6.41
CA ALA A 126 -6.76 12.17 7.67
C ALA A 126 -6.88 10.63 7.65
N SER A 127 -7.69 10.05 6.76
CA SER A 127 -8.02 8.62 6.78
C SER A 127 -6.78 7.69 6.71
N PRO A 128 -5.77 7.95 5.85
CA PRO A 128 -4.57 7.12 5.81
C PRO A 128 -3.73 7.22 7.10
N TYR A 129 -3.70 8.39 7.75
CA TYR A 129 -3.01 8.60 9.02
C TYR A 129 -3.70 7.83 10.15
N GLU A 130 -5.02 7.93 10.26
CA GLU A 130 -5.80 7.19 11.26
C GLU A 130 -5.65 5.67 11.11
N TYR A 131 -5.62 5.18 9.86
CA TYR A 131 -5.33 3.78 9.60
C TYR A 131 -3.92 3.39 10.08
N ASN A 132 -2.90 4.20 9.75
CA ASN A 132 -1.54 3.95 10.21
C ASN A 132 -1.44 3.90 11.73
N GLU A 133 -2.05 4.84 12.44
CA GLU A 133 -2.00 4.89 13.90
C GLU A 133 -2.58 3.62 14.55
N LYS A 134 -3.64 3.06 13.96
CA LYS A 134 -4.24 1.81 14.41
C LYS A 134 -3.36 0.58 14.13
N THR A 135 -2.57 0.59 13.06
CA THR A 135 -1.83 -0.60 12.59
C THR A 135 -0.31 -0.52 12.75
N LYS A 136 0.27 0.61 13.18
CA LYS A 136 1.73 0.84 13.15
C LYS A 136 2.56 -0.16 13.98
N HIS A 137 1.94 -0.85 14.93
CA HIS A 137 2.60 -1.86 15.77
C HIS A 137 2.31 -3.31 15.34
N THR A 138 1.56 -3.54 14.26
CA THR A 138 1.18 -4.89 13.82
C THR A 138 2.23 -5.56 12.94
N ILE A 139 3.17 -4.80 12.38
CA ILE A 139 4.23 -5.28 11.49
C ILE A 139 5.58 -4.77 12.00
N LEU A 140 6.55 -5.67 12.18
CA LEU A 140 7.93 -5.30 12.46
C LEU A 140 8.45 -4.40 11.34
N THR A 141 8.77 -3.15 11.67
CA THR A 141 9.14 -2.13 10.67
C THR A 141 10.40 -1.40 11.13
N HIS A 142 11.32 -1.14 10.21
CA HIS A 142 12.53 -0.39 10.51
C HIS A 142 12.16 1.02 11.02
N LEU A 143 12.76 1.46 12.13
CA LEU A 143 12.39 2.70 12.83
C LEU A 143 12.35 3.93 11.93
N LYS A 144 13.37 4.09 11.06
CA LYS A 144 13.42 5.17 10.06
C LYS A 144 12.21 5.15 9.13
N THR A 145 11.85 3.97 8.61
CA THR A 145 10.71 3.81 7.68
C THR A 145 9.40 4.10 8.41
N ALA A 146 9.23 3.60 9.63
CA ALA A 146 8.05 3.89 10.46
C ALA A 146 7.87 5.39 10.69
N GLN A 147 8.95 6.09 11.05
CA GLN A 147 8.93 7.55 11.26
C GLN A 147 8.58 8.30 9.97
N GLN A 148 9.22 7.94 8.85
CA GLN A 148 8.93 8.57 7.56
C GLN A 148 7.48 8.38 7.11
N ILE A 149 6.89 7.20 7.36
CA ILE A 149 5.48 6.93 7.07
C ILE A 149 4.58 7.78 7.97
N HIS A 150 4.84 7.80 9.28
CA HIS A 150 4.07 8.58 10.24
C HIS A 150 4.06 10.07 9.85
N ASP A 151 5.23 10.66 9.64
CA ASP A 151 5.36 12.09 9.37
C ASP A 151 4.76 12.49 8.03
N ALA A 152 4.92 11.66 7.00
CA ALA A 152 4.32 11.91 5.70
C ALA A 152 2.79 11.85 5.74
N LEU A 153 2.21 10.89 6.46
CA LEU A 153 0.76 10.76 6.61
C LEU A 153 0.18 11.84 7.52
N TYR A 154 0.91 12.24 8.57
CA TYR A 154 0.55 13.39 9.38
C TYR A 154 0.57 14.66 8.54
N TYR A 155 1.60 14.88 7.73
CA TYR A 155 1.65 16.02 6.81
C TYR A 155 0.47 16.01 5.82
N LEU A 156 0.15 14.86 5.21
CA LEU A 156 -1.03 14.71 4.36
C LEU A 156 -2.31 15.16 5.07
N LYS A 157 -2.51 14.72 6.31
CA LYS A 157 -3.68 15.11 7.11
C LYS A 157 -3.78 16.62 7.28
N GLU A 158 -2.65 17.31 7.51
CA GLU A 158 -2.64 18.74 7.82
C GLU A 158 -2.74 19.63 6.56
N VAL A 159 -2.14 19.22 5.44
CA VAL A 159 -2.05 20.08 4.24
C VAL A 159 -2.91 19.64 3.07
N GLY A 160 -3.49 18.46 3.15
CA GLY A 160 -4.25 17.82 2.11
C GLY A 160 -3.44 17.35 0.90
N GLU A 161 -4.10 16.65 -0.02
CA GLU A 161 -3.42 15.92 -1.09
C GLU A 161 -2.60 16.79 -2.04
N ASP A 162 -3.14 17.93 -2.50
CA ASP A 162 -2.49 18.74 -3.53
C ASP A 162 -1.11 19.24 -3.09
N GLN A 163 -1.03 19.77 -1.88
CA GLN A 163 0.23 20.21 -1.31
C GLN A 163 1.12 19.02 -0.94
N PHE A 164 0.55 17.94 -0.39
CA PHE A 164 1.29 16.72 -0.06
C PHE A 164 2.04 16.16 -1.27
N PHE A 165 1.34 15.90 -2.37
CA PHE A 165 1.94 15.30 -3.57
C PHE A 165 2.95 16.22 -4.25
N LYS A 166 2.74 17.54 -4.21
CA LYS A 166 3.71 18.53 -4.68
C LYS A 166 5.02 18.44 -3.89
N THR A 167 4.94 18.52 -2.56
CA THR A 167 6.10 18.43 -1.67
C THR A 167 6.85 17.09 -1.87
N VAL A 168 6.14 15.96 -1.91
CA VAL A 168 6.76 14.64 -2.12
C VAL A 168 7.51 14.58 -3.45
N ARG A 169 6.94 15.12 -4.53
CA ARG A 169 7.60 15.15 -5.85
C ARG A 169 8.88 15.97 -5.82
N GLU A 170 8.85 17.14 -5.17
CA GLU A 170 10.00 18.03 -5.06
C GLU A 170 11.13 17.37 -4.26
N GLU A 171 10.79 16.72 -3.14
CA GLU A 171 11.74 15.98 -2.31
C GLU A 171 12.39 14.81 -3.06
N LEU A 172 11.60 14.01 -3.80
CA LEU A 172 12.15 12.94 -4.65
C LEU A 172 13.10 13.49 -5.72
N LYS A 173 12.78 14.63 -6.35
CA LYS A 173 13.68 15.28 -7.32
C LYS A 173 14.97 15.76 -6.66
N ARG A 174 14.88 16.38 -5.48
CA ARG A 174 16.03 16.87 -4.72
C ARG A 174 16.98 15.73 -4.37
N LYS A 175 16.47 14.62 -3.83
CA LYS A 175 17.27 13.45 -3.48
C LYS A 175 17.93 12.79 -4.70
N LYS A 176 17.25 12.75 -5.85
CA LYS A 176 17.85 12.25 -7.10
C LYS A 176 19.01 13.10 -7.60
N LYS A 177 18.99 14.42 -7.37
CA LYS A 177 20.10 15.31 -7.73
C LYS A 177 21.32 15.09 -6.83
N ILE A 178 21.12 14.87 -5.54
CA ILE A 178 22.23 14.65 -4.57
C ILE A 178 22.95 13.32 -4.82
N LYS A 179 22.24 12.31 -5.35
CA LYS A 179 22.82 10.99 -5.67
C LYS A 179 23.57 10.93 -7.01
N LYS A 180 23.49 11.99 -7.82
CA LYS A 180 24.23 12.11 -9.10
C LYS A 180 25.49 12.90 -8.88
#